data_AF-G5LLY4-F1
#
_entry.id   AF-G5LLY4-F1
#
_cell.length_a   1.000
_cell.length_b   1.000
_cell.length_c   1.000
_cell.angle_alpha   90.00
_cell.angle_beta   90.00
_cell.angle_gamma   90.00
#
_symmetry.space_group_name_H-M   'P 1'
#
loop_
_entity.id
_entity.type
_entity.pdbx_description
1 polymer ?
#
loop_
_entity_poly.entity_id
_entity_poly.type
_entity_poly.pdbx_seq_one_letter_code
_entity_poly.pdbx_strand_id
1 'polypeptide(L)' 'MQLISGYRSLDTNNELRARSSGVAKKSYHTKGQAMDFHIEGVALSNIRKAALSMRAGGVGYYPRSNFVHIDTGPARHW' A
#
# COMPACT_ATOMS: atom_id res chain seq x y z
N MET A 1 8.41 -7.79 10.99
CA MET A 1 7.58 -7.02 10.04
C MET A 1 8.48 -5.99 9.38
N GLN A 2 8.41 -5.86 8.05
CA GLN A 2 9.18 -4.86 7.30
C GLN A 2 8.23 -3.83 6.72
N LEU A 3 8.45 -2.56 7.08
CA LEU A 3 7.80 -1.41 6.48
C LEU A 3 8.60 -0.95 5.25
N ILE A 4 7.96 -0.94 4.09
CA ILE A 4 8.59 -0.53 2.82
C ILE A 4 8.29 0.93 2.52
N SER A 5 7.04 1.36 2.74
CA SER A 5 6.63 2.75 2.53
C SER A 5 5.52 3.13 3.50
N GLY A 6 5.56 4.37 3.98
CA GLY A 6 4.54 4.98 4.83
C GLY A 6 4.18 6.36 4.28
N TYR A 7 4.37 7.41 5.06
CA TYR A 7 4.19 8.76 4.52
C TYR A 7 5.13 9.04 3.32
N ARG A 8 4.61 9.75 2.30
CA ARG A 8 5.39 10.30 1.19
C ARG A 8 5.10 11.79 1.03
N SER A 9 6.12 12.62 0.83
CA SER A 9 5.91 14.02 0.45
C SER A 9 5.25 14.10 -0.93
N LEU A 10 4.67 15.27 -1.26
CA LEU A 10 4.12 15.52 -2.58
C LEU A 10 5.21 15.39 -3.66
N ASP A 11 6.42 15.87 -3.40
CA ASP A 11 7.54 15.82 -4.32
C ASP A 11 7.94 14.36 -4.62
N THR A 12 8.18 13.54 -3.60
CA THR A 12 8.49 12.12 -3.79
C THR A 12 7.35 11.38 -4.48
N ASN A 13 6.09 11.67 -4.14
CA ASN A 13 4.95 11.04 -4.81
C ASN A 13 4.90 11.43 -6.30
N ASN A 14 5.19 12.69 -6.64
CA ASN A 14 5.23 13.16 -8.02
C ASN A 14 6.41 12.58 -8.81
N GLU A 15 7.59 12.44 -8.19
CA GLU A 15 8.74 11.78 -8.81
C GLU A 15 8.45 10.31 -9.15
N LEU A 16 7.87 9.56 -8.20
CA LEU A 16 7.49 8.17 -8.44
C LEU A 16 6.42 8.05 -9.52
N ARG A 17 5.46 8.98 -9.55
CA ARG A 17 4.43 9.05 -10.60
C ARG A 17 5.01 9.34 -11.99
N ALA A 18 6.07 10.13 -12.08
CA ALA A 18 6.72 10.40 -13.36
C ALA A 18 7.43 9.14 -13.91
N ARG A 19 7.82 8.21 -13.02
CA ARG A 19 8.55 6.98 -13.37
C ARG A 19 7.67 5.74 -13.48
N SER A 20 6.41 5.81 -13.04
CA SER A 20 5.52 4.66 -12.92
C SER A 20 4.05 5.05 -13.02
N SER A 21 3.25 4.22 -13.71
CA SER A 21 1.79 4.33 -13.74
C SER A 21 1.11 3.81 -12.46
N GLY A 22 1.85 3.15 -11.57
CA GLY A 22 1.33 2.52 -10.35
C GLY A 22 1.11 3.47 -9.16
N VAL A 23 1.38 4.77 -9.32
CA VAL A 23 1.29 5.75 -8.23
C VAL A 23 0.16 6.75 -8.47
N ALA A 24 -0.75 6.87 -7.52
CA ALA A 24 -1.91 7.74 -7.64
C ALA A 24 -1.56 9.22 -7.39
N LYS A 25 -2.19 10.13 -8.15
CA LYS A 25 -2.05 11.60 -7.95
C LYS A 25 -2.52 12.04 -6.56
N LYS A 26 -3.61 11.46 -6.06
CA LYS A 26 -4.17 11.71 -4.72
C LYS A 26 -3.96 10.49 -3.82
N SER A 27 -2.70 10.10 -3.63
CA SER A 27 -2.34 8.93 -2.82
C SER A 27 -2.62 9.15 -1.33
N TYR A 28 -3.04 8.11 -0.60
CA TYR A 28 -3.17 8.17 0.87
C TYR A 28 -1.81 8.19 1.60
N HIS A 29 -0.72 7.79 0.93
CA HIS A 29 0.63 7.96 1.49
C HIS A 29 0.96 9.44 1.73
N THR A 30 0.46 10.37 0.91
CA THR A 30 0.70 11.80 1.12
C THR A 30 -0.12 12.40 2.26
N LYS A 31 -1.00 11.60 2.87
CA LYS A 31 -1.77 11.96 4.06
C LYS A 31 -1.30 11.21 5.32
N GLY A 32 -0.28 10.36 5.20
CA GLY A 32 0.13 9.45 6.29
C GLY A 32 -0.92 8.38 6.62
N GLN A 33 -1.82 8.10 5.68
CA GLN A 33 -2.98 7.21 5.85
C GLN A 33 -2.81 5.88 5.11
N ALA A 34 -1.60 5.55 4.68
CA ALA A 34 -1.31 4.33 3.96
C ALA A 34 0.05 3.74 4.32
N MET A 35 0.18 2.43 4.12
CA MET A 35 1.37 1.65 4.40
C MET A 35 1.56 0.54 3.37
N ASP A 36 2.79 0.36 2.91
CA ASP A 36 3.25 -0.77 2.11
C ASP A 36 4.15 -1.65 2.99
N PHE A 37 3.82 -2.93 3.18
CA PHE A 37 4.55 -3.79 4.11
C PHE A 37 4.47 -5.29 3.77
N HIS A 38 5.33 -6.07 4.41
CA HIS A 38 5.19 -7.53 4.55
C HIS A 38 5.69 -8.00 5.91
N ILE A 39 5.43 -9.27 6.21
CA ILE A 39 5.88 -9.93 7.44
C ILE A 39 6.69 -11.15 7.00
N GLU A 40 7.97 -11.17 7.38
CA GLU A 40 8.85 -12.31 7.13
C GLU A 40 8.26 -13.59 7.73
N GLY A 41 8.36 -14.70 7.00
CA GLY A 41 7.76 -15.98 7.39
C GLY A 41 6.25 -16.08 7.17
N VAL A 42 5.56 -15.00 6.76
CA VAL A 42 4.12 -15.01 6.45
C VAL A 42 3.92 -14.85 4.95
N ALA A 43 3.21 -15.79 4.33
CA ALA A 43 2.84 -15.68 2.92
C ALA A 43 2.06 -14.38 2.66
N LEU A 44 2.47 -13.63 1.64
CA LEU A 44 1.86 -12.34 1.30
C LEU A 44 0.34 -12.44 1.05
N SER A 45 -0.11 -13.58 0.53
CA SER A 45 -1.52 -13.90 0.34
C SER A 45 -2.31 -13.98 1.65
N ASN A 46 -1.70 -14.43 2.75
CA ASN A 46 -2.33 -14.45 4.07
C ASN A 46 -2.46 -13.03 4.64
N ILE A 47 -1.45 -12.18 4.45
CA ILE A 47 -1.50 -10.77 4.84
C ILE A 47 -2.64 -10.07 4.08
N ARG A 48 -2.73 -10.27 2.76
CA ARG A 48 -3.83 -9.73 1.95
C ARG A 48 -5.20 -10.20 2.44
N LYS A 49 -5.37 -11.50 2.70
CA LYS A 49 -6.63 -12.07 3.21
C LYS A 49 -7.06 -11.42 4.53
N ALA A 50 -6.11 -11.24 5.46
CA ALA A 50 -6.36 -10.57 6.73
C ALA A 50 -6.73 -9.08 6.52
N ALA A 51 -6.01 -8.35 5.67
CA ALA A 51 -6.34 -6.96 5.37
C ALA A 51 -7.75 -6.80 4.75
N LEU A 52 -8.12 -7.70 3.83
CA LEU A 52 -9.45 -7.70 3.21
C LEU A 52 -10.57 -8.03 4.22
N SER A 53 -10.34 -8.93 5.17
CA SER A 53 -11.36 -9.32 6.16
C SER A 53 -11.70 -8.19 7.13
N MET A 54 -10.76 -7.27 7.37
CA MET A 54 -10.96 -6.10 8.24
C MET A 54 -11.94 -5.08 7.67
N ARG A 55 -12.09 -5.01 6.33
CA ARG A 55 -12.93 -3.99 5.64
C ARG A 55 -12.66 -2.55 6.09
N ALA A 56 -11.43 -2.26 6.51
CA ALA A 56 -11.03 -1.00 7.14
C ALA A 56 -10.41 0.02 6.17
N GLY A 57 -10.44 -0.27 4.87
CA GLY A 57 -10.07 0.66 3.81
C GLY A 57 -9.50 -0.03 2.56
N GLY A 58 -8.64 0.66 1.82
CA GLY A 58 -8.07 0.15 0.58
C GLY A 58 -7.06 -0.97 0.81
N VAL A 59 -7.05 -2.00 -0.04
CA VAL A 59 -6.05 -3.08 -0.01
C VAL A 59 -5.48 -3.33 -1.40
N GLY A 60 -4.18 -3.12 -1.59
CA GLY A 60 -3.47 -3.42 -2.83
C GLY A 60 -2.55 -4.64 -2.69
N TYR A 61 -2.51 -5.52 -3.69
CA TYR A 61 -1.68 -6.74 -3.65
C TYR A 61 -0.55 -6.76 -4.69
N TYR A 62 0.71 -6.68 -4.22
CA TYR A 62 1.89 -6.57 -5.07
C TYR A 62 2.88 -7.72 -4.85
N PRO A 63 2.55 -8.97 -5.24
CA PRO A 63 3.40 -10.13 -5.01
C PRO A 63 4.74 -10.06 -5.74
N ARG A 64 4.79 -9.44 -6.93
CA ARG A 64 6.06 -9.24 -7.67
C ARG A 64 7.01 -8.28 -6.97
N SER A 65 6.47 -7.34 -6.20
CA SER A 65 7.25 -6.37 -5.41
C SER A 65 7.34 -6.77 -3.93
N ASN A 66 6.80 -7.93 -3.57
CA ASN A 66 6.81 -8.52 -2.23
C ASN A 66 6.15 -7.65 -1.13
N PHE A 67 5.01 -6.99 -1.41
CA PHE A 67 4.28 -6.23 -0.38
C PHE A 67 2.77 -6.18 -0.55
N VAL A 68 2.08 -5.88 0.55
CA VAL A 68 0.66 -5.50 0.60
C VAL A 68 0.58 -4.00 0.92
N HIS A 69 -0.26 -3.31 0.17
CA HIS A 69 -0.66 -1.95 0.46
C HIS A 69 -1.94 -1.96 1.29
N ILE A 70 -2.01 -1.14 2.33
CA ILE A 70 -3.26 -0.82 3.03
C ILE A 70 -3.42 0.71 3.16
N ASP A 71 -4.66 1.20 3.07
CA ASP A 71 -5.00 2.60 3.36
C ASP A 71 -6.29 2.72 4.17
N THR A 72 -6.53 3.89 4.78
CA THR A 72 -7.75 4.18 5.56
C THR A 72 -8.84 4.89 4.74
N GLY A 73 -8.81 4.78 3.41
CA GLY A 73 -9.83 5.32 2.51
C GLY A 73 -11.06 4.40 2.40
N PRO A 74 -11.90 4.57 1.37
CA PRO A 74 -13.02 3.67 1.12
C PRO A 74 -12.56 2.22 0.92
N ALA A 75 -13.33 1.27 1.47
CA ALA A 75 -13.09 -0.15 1.30
C ALA A 75 -13.15 -0.54 -0.19
N ARG A 76 -11.98 -0.90 -0.74
CA ARG A 76 -11.78 -1.28 -2.14
C ARG A 76 -10.50 -2.08 -2.25
N HIS A 77 -10.32 -2.85 -3.31
CA HIS A 77 -9.10 -3.63 -3.49
C HIS A 77 -8.64 -3.63 -4.94
N TRP A 78 -7.33 -3.79 -5.13
CA TRP A 78 -6.68 -3.85 -6.44
C TRP A 78 -5.43 -4.72 -6.45
#